data_AF-A0A9X1QVR0-F1
#
_entry.id   AF-A0A9X1QVR0-F1
#
_cell.length_a   1.000
_cell.length_b   1.000
_cell.length_c   1.000
_cell.angle_alpha   90.00
_cell.angle_beta   90.00
_cell.angle_gamma   90.00
#
_symmetry.space_group_name_H-M   'P 1'
#
loop_
_entity.id
_entity.type
_entity.pdbx_description
1 polymer ?
#
loop_
_entity_poly.entity_id
_entity_poly.type
_entity_poly.pdbx_seq_one_letter_code
_entity_poly.pdbx_strand_id
1 'polypeptide(L)'
;MKKNNIVFYIVNYKNGGFVILAADNRSIPILAYSETETFNLNAEFYSSGLVEWLSETKESIKYLRENKIDQSLEAKKNWEDVNIFQKEPPGGGCENEFEQVDRLLSTSWNQGSGFNNYMPLKNCNPPLPNGRAWAGCVPVAIAQMMRYHQYPTNYNWSNMPTNNMGNNTISSFIKDIHDKINYYGSAVHYECDATGVNTDYNTAGLFRNFFGYSTASSADYNSNIIVNELRANRPVILQGGRNANWWIFNNYDDGHMWVCDGFKRSKICIFDDNGNPIGAVHYLYYRMNWGWGGEYNDAWYANNNFNPSTYTFNFQKKMIYNIKP
;
A
#
# COMPACT_ATOMS: atom_id res chain seq x y z
N MET A 1 14.92 13.47 33.13
CA MET A 1 14.70 13.47 31.67
C MET A 1 13.29 13.95 31.40
N LYS A 2 13.09 15.02 30.62
CA LYS A 2 11.73 15.48 30.26
C LYS A 2 11.09 14.42 29.35
N LYS A 3 9.91 13.92 29.70
CA LYS A 3 9.12 12.88 28.98
C LYS A 3 8.78 13.19 27.51
N ASN A 4 9.24 14.32 26.94
CA ASN A 4 8.73 14.87 25.68
C ASN A 4 9.60 14.61 24.43
N ASN A 5 10.72 13.87 24.54
CA ASN A 5 11.63 13.60 23.41
C ASN A 5 11.55 12.16 22.86
N ILE A 6 10.87 11.25 23.54
CA ILE A 6 10.75 9.86 23.07
C ILE A 6 9.80 9.86 21.87
N VAL A 7 10.24 9.33 20.73
CA VAL A 7 9.43 9.25 19.50
C VAL A 7 8.90 7.83 19.27
N PHE A 8 9.63 6.81 19.68
CA PHE A 8 9.17 5.42 19.66
C PHE A 8 9.90 4.60 20.73
N TYR A 9 9.36 3.42 21.02
CA TYR A 9 9.93 2.41 21.90
C TYR A 9 10.29 1.18 21.08
N ILE A 10 11.45 0.57 21.34
CA ILE A 10 11.81 -0.73 20.77
C ILE A 10 11.79 -1.73 21.92
N VAL A 11 10.98 -2.78 21.79
CA VAL A 11 10.79 -3.81 22.80
C VAL A 11 11.11 -5.16 22.18
N ASN A 12 12.13 -5.84 22.71
CA ASN A 12 12.43 -7.23 22.36
C ASN A 12 11.57 -8.17 23.22
N TYR A 13 10.99 -9.18 22.61
CA TYR A 13 10.22 -10.20 23.33
C TYR A 13 11.16 -11.22 23.99
N LYS A 14 10.71 -11.82 25.10
CA LYS A 14 11.53 -12.76 25.89
C LYS A 14 11.93 -14.02 25.11
N ASN A 15 11.14 -14.43 24.12
CA ASN A 15 11.32 -15.68 23.37
C ASN A 15 11.77 -15.45 21.90
N GLY A 16 12.31 -14.27 21.57
CA GLY A 16 12.62 -13.88 20.19
C GLY A 16 11.53 -13.00 19.59
N GLY A 17 11.90 -12.15 18.62
CA GLY A 17 11.06 -11.11 18.07
C GLY A 17 11.26 -9.72 18.73
N PHE A 18 10.73 -8.69 18.09
CA PHE A 18 10.70 -7.32 18.59
C PHE A 18 9.45 -6.57 18.11
N VAL A 19 9.11 -5.47 18.77
CA VAL A 19 8.16 -4.46 18.28
C VAL A 19 8.71 -3.06 18.47
N ILE A 20 8.47 -2.19 17.49
CA ILE A 20 8.71 -0.76 17.53
C ILE A 20 7.37 -0.07 17.67
N LEU A 21 7.13 0.57 18.81
CA LEU A 21 5.87 1.24 19.15
C LEU A 21 6.02 2.75 19.02
N ALA A 22 5.04 3.44 18.46
CA ALA A 22 5.05 4.90 18.48
C ALA A 22 4.86 5.42 19.90
N ALA A 23 5.59 6.47 20.25
CA ALA A 23 5.43 7.18 21.53
C ALA A 23 4.43 8.34 21.44
N ASP A 24 3.61 8.36 20.39
CA ASP A 24 2.64 9.42 20.14
C ASP A 24 1.37 8.83 19.52
N ASN A 25 0.23 9.06 20.18
CA ASN A 25 -1.04 8.46 19.78
C ASN A 25 -1.65 9.07 18.51
N ARG A 26 -1.01 10.10 17.96
CA ARG A 26 -1.36 10.68 16.66
C ARG A 26 -0.75 9.94 15.47
N SER A 27 0.25 9.09 15.73
CA SER A 27 0.80 8.13 14.76
C SER A 27 0.10 6.78 14.89
N ILE A 28 0.47 5.79 14.08
CA ILE A 28 0.04 4.40 14.29
C ILE A 28 0.74 3.81 15.53
N PRO A 29 0.09 2.92 16.29
CA PRO A 29 0.67 2.33 17.50
C PRO A 29 1.89 1.44 17.26
N ILE A 30 1.88 0.61 16.22
CA ILE A 30 2.99 -0.30 15.88
C ILE A 30 3.63 0.17 14.56
N LEU A 31 4.89 0.57 14.66
CA LEU A 31 5.69 1.11 13.55
C LEU A 31 6.41 0.01 12.77
N ALA A 32 6.90 -1.02 13.48
CA ALA A 32 7.53 -2.21 12.90
C ALA A 32 7.50 -3.36 13.93
N TYR A 33 7.64 -4.60 13.49
CA TYR A 33 7.83 -5.74 14.39
C TYR A 33 8.54 -6.89 13.67
N SER A 34 9.04 -7.84 14.46
CA SER A 34 9.51 -9.14 14.04
C SER A 34 9.02 -10.18 15.06
N GLU A 35 8.65 -11.37 14.60
CA GLU A 35 8.16 -12.44 15.48
C GLU A 35 9.30 -13.34 15.99
N THR A 36 10.42 -13.40 15.27
CA THR A 36 11.53 -14.32 15.55
C THR A 36 12.84 -13.59 15.81
N GLU A 37 13.11 -12.55 15.03
CA GLU A 37 14.38 -11.82 15.10
C GLU A 37 14.39 -10.82 16.25
N THR A 38 15.52 -10.69 16.94
CA THR A 38 15.70 -9.71 18.03
C THR A 38 16.30 -8.42 17.46
N PHE A 39 15.79 -7.26 17.89
CA PHE A 39 16.41 -5.99 17.53
C PHE A 39 17.68 -5.80 18.37
N ASN A 40 18.85 -5.83 17.73
CA ASN A 40 20.12 -5.63 18.43
C ASN A 40 20.31 -4.16 18.80
N LEU A 41 19.89 -3.77 20.01
CA LEU A 41 19.98 -2.40 20.53
C LEU A 41 21.41 -1.89 20.74
N ASN A 42 22.41 -2.80 20.76
CA ASN A 42 23.81 -2.49 21.01
C ASN A 42 24.68 -2.65 19.76
N ALA A 43 24.09 -2.67 18.57
CA ALA A 43 24.86 -2.77 17.33
C ALA A 43 25.75 -1.52 17.13
N GLU A 44 27.02 -1.73 16.78
CA GLU A 44 27.95 -0.64 16.45
C GLU A 44 27.57 0.07 15.14
N PHE A 45 26.98 -0.69 14.20
CA PHE A 45 26.52 -0.20 12.91
C PHE A 45 25.18 -0.84 12.55
N TYR A 46 24.27 -0.04 12.01
CA TYR A 46 23.03 -0.49 11.39
C TYR A 46 23.13 -0.26 9.88
N SER A 47 22.35 -1.01 9.09
CA SER A 47 22.27 -0.76 7.64
C SER A 47 21.77 0.66 7.37
N SER A 48 22.29 1.31 6.33
CA SER A 48 21.95 2.71 6.01
C SER A 48 20.43 2.92 5.87
N GLY A 49 19.72 1.98 5.23
CA GLY A 49 18.27 2.05 5.09
C GLY A 49 17.51 1.94 6.42
N LEU A 50 18.01 1.15 7.39
CA LEU A 50 17.39 1.09 8.72
C LEU A 50 17.63 2.40 9.49
N VAL A 51 18.83 2.97 9.39
CA VAL A 51 19.15 4.27 10.01
C VAL A 51 18.27 5.36 9.42
N GLU A 52 18.11 5.39 8.10
CA GLU A 52 17.27 6.33 7.37
C GLU A 52 15.81 6.20 7.83
N TRP A 53 15.25 4.99 7.80
CA TRP A 53 13.87 4.74 8.25
C TRP A 53 13.61 5.16 9.72
N LEU A 54 14.54 4.85 10.64
CA LEU A 54 14.42 5.27 12.04
C LEU A 54 14.47 6.80 12.17
N SER A 55 15.31 7.46 11.37
CA SER A 55 15.41 8.92 11.32
C SER A 55 14.13 9.56 10.78
N GLU A 56 13.59 9.04 9.67
CA GLU A 56 12.33 9.51 9.09
C GLU A 56 11.15 9.32 10.06
N THR A 57 11.07 8.16 10.71
CA THR A 57 10.04 7.86 11.71
C THR A 57 10.10 8.85 12.88
N LYS A 58 11.31 9.18 13.33
CA LYS A 58 11.53 10.20 14.36
C LYS A 58 11.05 11.59 13.92
N GLU A 59 11.42 12.01 12.72
CA GLU A 59 11.04 13.34 12.21
C GLU A 59 9.53 13.45 11.94
N SER A 60 8.89 12.37 11.49
CA SER A 60 7.43 12.29 11.37
C SER A 60 6.71 12.54 12.70
N ILE A 61 7.16 11.89 13.78
CA ILE A 61 6.53 12.04 15.11
C ILE A 61 6.81 13.43 15.72
N LYS A 62 7.99 14.00 15.48
CA LYS A 62 8.27 15.39 15.84
C LYS A 62 7.38 16.36 15.08
N TYR A 63 7.22 16.17 13.77
CA TYR A 63 6.36 17.01 12.95
C TYR A 63 4.92 17.05 13.49
N LEU A 64 4.35 15.90 13.87
CA LEU A 64 3.03 15.82 14.51
C LEU A 64 2.95 16.66 15.79
N ARG A 65 4.01 16.66 16.60
CA ARG A 65 4.09 17.41 17.86
C ARG A 65 4.24 18.92 17.65
N GLU A 66 5.18 19.31 16.78
CA GLU A 66 5.52 20.71 16.51
C GLU A 66 4.37 21.45 15.84
N ASN A 67 3.70 20.80 14.89
CA ASN A 67 2.55 21.37 14.18
C ASN A 67 1.24 21.19 14.94
N LYS A 68 1.27 20.59 16.15
CA LYS A 68 0.09 20.35 17.00
C LYS A 68 -1.05 19.69 16.22
N ILE A 69 -0.70 18.72 15.39
CA ILE A 69 -1.69 17.97 14.61
C ILE A 69 -2.59 17.23 15.59
N ASP A 70 -3.91 17.32 15.41
CA ASP A 70 -4.87 16.58 16.21
C ASP A 70 -4.84 15.08 15.86
N GLN A 71 -5.19 14.23 16.82
CA GLN A 71 -5.34 12.80 16.54
C GLN A 71 -6.48 12.60 15.55
N SER A 72 -6.17 12.05 14.37
CA SER A 72 -7.19 11.72 13.38
C SER A 72 -8.12 10.62 13.91
N LEU A 73 -9.37 10.57 13.41
CA LEU A 73 -10.29 9.47 13.71
C LEU A 73 -9.68 8.10 13.35
N GLU A 74 -8.84 8.06 12.32
CA GLU A 74 -8.11 6.87 11.90
C GLU A 74 -7.00 6.48 12.87
N ALA A 75 -6.18 7.41 13.34
CA ALA A 75 -5.19 7.15 14.39
C ALA A 75 -5.89 6.71 15.68
N LYS A 76 -6.95 7.43 16.08
CA LYS A 76 -7.78 7.05 17.23
C LYS A 76 -8.30 5.62 17.09
N LYS A 77 -8.85 5.27 15.93
CA LYS A 77 -9.32 3.91 15.64
C LYS A 77 -8.17 2.90 15.64
N ASN A 78 -7.00 3.19 15.10
CA ASN A 78 -5.85 2.27 15.14
C ASN A 78 -5.35 2.02 16.58
N TRP A 79 -5.38 3.04 17.43
CA TRP A 79 -5.07 2.91 18.86
C TRP A 79 -6.19 2.23 19.65
N GLU A 80 -7.45 2.41 19.25
CA GLU A 80 -8.59 1.64 19.75
C GLU A 80 -8.52 0.18 19.28
N ASP A 81 -8.05 -0.06 18.05
CA ASP A 81 -7.87 -1.36 17.41
C ASP A 81 -6.70 -2.12 18.05
N VAL A 82 -5.62 -1.43 18.45
CA VAL A 82 -4.57 -2.00 19.32
C VAL A 82 -5.03 -2.18 20.77
N ASN A 83 -6.01 -1.39 21.21
CA ASN A 83 -6.74 -1.59 22.47
C ASN A 83 -7.87 -2.63 22.36
N ILE A 84 -7.96 -3.37 21.24
CA ILE A 84 -8.77 -4.57 21.21
C ILE A 84 -8.02 -5.65 21.98
N PHE A 85 -8.06 -5.56 23.31
CA PHE A 85 -8.27 -6.76 24.09
C PHE A 85 -9.72 -7.14 23.83
N GLN A 86 -10.03 -7.93 22.80
CA GLN A 86 -11.32 -8.63 22.81
C GLN A 86 -11.24 -9.53 24.02
N LYS A 87 -11.92 -9.17 25.11
CA LYS A 87 -11.99 -10.00 26.30
C LYS A 87 -12.68 -11.30 25.87
N GLU A 88 -11.89 -12.34 25.64
CA GLU A 88 -12.41 -13.65 25.32
C GLU A 88 -13.37 -14.08 26.44
N PRO A 89 -14.52 -14.68 26.12
CA PRO A 89 -15.46 -15.12 27.14
C PRO A 89 -14.73 -16.04 28.13
N PRO A 90 -14.89 -15.83 29.45
CA PRO A 90 -14.24 -16.67 30.44
C PRO A 90 -14.67 -18.13 30.23
N GLY A 91 -13.68 -19.01 29.99
CA GLY A 91 -13.89 -20.45 29.81
C GLY A 91 -13.71 -20.98 28.37
N GLY A 92 -13.52 -20.12 27.37
CA GLY A 92 -13.04 -20.52 26.05
C GLY A 92 -11.52 -20.42 25.99
N GLY A 93 -10.83 -21.49 25.60
CA GLY A 93 -9.40 -21.39 25.29
C GLY A 93 -9.17 -20.32 24.21
N CYS A 94 -8.07 -19.58 24.32
CA CYS A 94 -7.63 -18.67 23.26
C CYS A 94 -6.44 -19.32 22.55
N GLU A 95 -6.51 -19.44 21.23
CA GLU A 95 -5.41 -19.93 20.40
C GLU A 95 -4.90 -18.82 19.50
N ASN A 96 -3.57 -18.76 19.31
CA ASN A 96 -2.98 -17.86 18.34
C ASN A 96 -3.35 -18.33 16.93
N GLU A 97 -3.80 -17.42 16.08
CA GLU A 97 -4.14 -17.72 14.70
C GLU A 97 -3.21 -16.95 13.77
N PHE A 98 -2.76 -17.58 12.69
CA PHE A 98 -1.94 -16.96 11.66
C PHE A 98 -2.47 -17.37 10.29
N GLU A 99 -2.69 -16.37 9.44
CA GLU A 99 -3.14 -16.56 8.07
C GLU A 99 -2.34 -15.64 7.16
N GLN A 100 -1.82 -16.19 6.06
CA GLN A 100 -1.07 -15.42 5.08
C GLN A 100 -1.39 -15.87 3.66
N VAL A 101 -1.57 -14.87 2.80
CA VAL A 101 -1.43 -15.02 1.36
C VAL A 101 -0.22 -14.21 0.95
N ASP A 102 0.79 -14.92 0.44
CA ASP A 102 2.00 -14.33 -0.11
C ASP A 102 1.73 -13.56 -1.41
N ARG A 103 2.80 -12.97 -1.93
CA ARG A 103 2.85 -12.26 -3.21
C ARG A 103 2.13 -13.04 -4.33
N LEU A 104 1.04 -12.47 -4.84
CA LEU A 104 0.33 -12.99 -6.01
C LEU A 104 0.91 -12.45 -7.34
N LEU A 105 1.27 -11.16 -7.43
CA LEU A 105 1.81 -10.59 -8.67
C LEU A 105 3.29 -10.91 -8.77
N SER A 106 3.75 -11.47 -9.90
CA SER A 106 5.18 -11.59 -10.18
C SER A 106 5.80 -10.33 -10.80
N THR A 107 4.99 -9.32 -11.15
CA THR A 107 5.45 -8.08 -11.75
C THR A 107 6.12 -7.14 -10.76
N SER A 108 7.09 -6.36 -11.24
CA SER A 108 7.72 -5.23 -10.57
C SER A 108 7.88 -4.09 -11.58
N TRP A 109 6.79 -3.75 -12.27
CA TRP A 109 6.81 -2.75 -13.34
C TRP A 109 6.95 -1.33 -12.80
N ASN A 110 7.47 -0.43 -13.63
CA ASN A 110 7.68 0.98 -13.31
C ASN A 110 6.90 1.85 -14.32
N GLN A 111 6.97 3.17 -14.17
CA GLN A 111 6.32 4.16 -15.03
C GLN A 111 7.28 4.85 -16.00
N GLY A 112 8.59 4.67 -15.82
CA GLY A 112 9.63 5.35 -16.59
C GLY A 112 10.08 4.60 -17.86
N SER A 113 11.34 4.80 -18.23
CA SER A 113 11.94 4.29 -19.47
C SER A 113 11.65 2.80 -19.72
N GLY A 114 11.31 2.46 -20.96
CA GLY A 114 10.88 1.11 -21.35
C GLY A 114 9.39 0.86 -21.12
N PHE A 115 8.77 1.47 -20.11
CA PHE A 115 7.31 1.39 -19.86
C PHE A 115 6.56 2.53 -20.55
N ASN A 116 7.21 3.68 -20.76
CA ASN A 116 6.62 4.88 -21.33
C ASN A 116 7.12 5.25 -22.75
N ASN A 117 7.75 4.32 -23.48
CA ASN A 117 8.27 4.55 -24.84
C ASN A 117 7.23 5.08 -25.84
N TYR A 118 5.94 4.80 -25.64
CA TYR A 118 4.84 5.32 -26.48
C TYR A 118 4.04 6.46 -25.82
N MET A 119 4.47 6.98 -24.68
CA MET A 119 3.91 8.19 -24.07
C MET A 119 4.41 9.44 -24.81
N PRO A 120 3.66 10.56 -24.82
CA PRO A 120 4.06 11.76 -25.57
C PRO A 120 5.39 12.32 -25.09
N LEU A 121 6.10 13.00 -26.00
CA LEU A 121 7.25 13.83 -25.62
C LEU A 121 6.74 14.97 -24.73
N LYS A 122 7.45 15.24 -23.64
CA LYS A 122 7.12 16.33 -22.72
C LYS A 122 8.42 17.07 -22.39
N ASN A 123 8.44 18.35 -22.74
CA ASN A 123 9.54 19.23 -22.41
C ASN A 123 9.41 19.66 -20.95
N CYS A 124 10.40 19.30 -20.15
CA CYS A 124 10.45 19.56 -18.72
C CYS A 124 11.79 20.16 -18.34
N ASN A 125 11.82 20.87 -17.22
CA ASN A 125 13.05 21.36 -16.61
C ASN A 125 13.02 21.01 -15.11
N PRO A 126 13.81 20.04 -14.64
CA PRO A 126 14.82 19.26 -15.38
C PRO A 126 14.20 18.32 -16.44
N PRO A 127 14.97 17.88 -17.46
CA PRO A 127 14.47 16.98 -18.49
C PRO A 127 14.12 15.60 -17.94
N LEU A 128 13.06 14.99 -18.49
CA LEU A 128 12.65 13.63 -18.16
C LEU A 128 13.69 12.59 -18.65
N PRO A 129 13.86 11.44 -17.96
CA PRO A 129 14.92 10.47 -18.25
C PRO A 129 15.05 10.04 -19.72
N ASN A 130 13.92 9.93 -20.44
CA ASN A 130 13.88 9.64 -21.87
C ASN A 130 13.07 10.69 -22.68
N GLY A 131 12.84 11.87 -22.11
CA GLY A 131 12.08 12.96 -22.75
C GLY A 131 10.58 12.70 -22.94
N ARG A 132 10.06 11.59 -22.41
CA ARG A 132 8.64 11.21 -22.51
C ARG A 132 7.97 11.30 -21.16
N ALA A 133 6.69 11.69 -21.18
CA ALA A 133 5.85 11.70 -20.00
C ALA A 133 5.83 10.31 -19.32
N TRP A 134 5.58 10.29 -18.02
CA TRP A 134 5.45 9.05 -17.26
C TRP A 134 4.27 8.21 -17.75
N ALA A 135 4.34 6.90 -17.58
CA ALA A 135 3.21 6.03 -17.90
C ALA A 135 1.99 6.25 -17.00
N GLY A 136 2.18 6.76 -15.78
CA GLY A 136 1.13 6.98 -14.79
C GLY A 136 0.84 5.73 -13.95
N CYS A 137 0.52 5.95 -12.67
CA CYS A 137 0.24 4.86 -11.72
C CYS A 137 -1.04 4.10 -12.10
N VAL A 138 -2.05 4.82 -12.58
CA VAL A 138 -3.33 4.25 -13.00
C VAL A 138 -3.16 3.20 -14.12
N PRO A 139 -2.56 3.55 -15.28
CA PRO A 139 -2.35 2.58 -16.35
C PRO A 139 -1.44 1.43 -15.94
N VAL A 140 -0.40 1.69 -15.14
CA VAL A 140 0.52 0.64 -14.67
C VAL A 140 -0.16 -0.35 -13.72
N ALA A 141 -0.99 0.10 -12.78
CA ALA A 141 -1.71 -0.82 -11.88
C ALA A 141 -2.72 -1.71 -12.66
N ILE A 142 -3.43 -1.14 -13.64
CA ILE A 142 -4.29 -1.91 -14.55
C ILE A 142 -3.45 -2.93 -15.34
N ALA A 143 -2.32 -2.49 -15.90
CA ALA A 143 -1.42 -3.33 -16.69
C ALA A 143 -0.87 -4.50 -15.87
N GLN A 144 -0.46 -4.26 -14.62
CA GLN A 144 0.02 -5.32 -13.72
C GLN A 144 -1.08 -6.33 -13.37
N MET A 145 -2.31 -5.86 -13.14
CA MET A 145 -3.47 -6.75 -12.92
C MET A 145 -3.76 -7.62 -14.14
N MET A 146 -3.78 -7.04 -15.34
CA MET A 146 -4.01 -7.78 -16.57
C MET A 146 -2.87 -8.77 -16.86
N ARG A 147 -1.62 -8.39 -16.54
CA ARG A 147 -0.46 -9.27 -16.67
C ARG A 147 -0.50 -10.44 -15.69
N TYR A 148 -1.07 -10.26 -14.50
CA TYR A 148 -1.32 -11.36 -13.55
C TYR A 148 -2.27 -12.41 -14.15
N HIS A 149 -3.36 -11.96 -14.76
CA HIS A 149 -4.31 -12.85 -15.41
C HIS A 149 -3.86 -13.38 -16.78
N GLN A 150 -2.89 -12.72 -17.42
CA GLN A 150 -2.55 -12.92 -18.83
C GLN A 150 -3.80 -12.89 -19.73
N TYR A 151 -4.65 -11.89 -19.51
CA TYR A 151 -5.91 -11.74 -20.20
C TYR A 151 -6.16 -10.26 -20.54
N PRO A 152 -6.76 -9.95 -21.72
CA PRO A 152 -7.22 -10.86 -22.78
C PRO A 152 -6.10 -11.52 -23.61
N THR A 153 -6.43 -12.59 -24.36
CA THR A 153 -5.46 -13.44 -25.06
C THR A 153 -4.85 -12.82 -26.32
N ASN A 154 -5.34 -11.66 -26.75
CA ASN A 154 -4.85 -10.92 -27.92
C ASN A 154 -3.57 -10.11 -27.65
N TYR A 155 -3.08 -10.06 -26.41
CA TYR A 155 -1.79 -9.47 -26.08
C TYR A 155 -0.67 -10.51 -26.07
N ASN A 156 0.55 -10.08 -26.44
CA ASN A 156 1.74 -10.93 -26.42
C ASN A 156 2.36 -11.01 -25.02
N TRP A 157 1.72 -11.75 -24.11
CA TRP A 157 2.15 -11.89 -22.71
C TRP A 157 3.56 -12.48 -22.55
N SER A 158 3.99 -13.34 -23.47
CA SER A 158 5.34 -13.90 -23.48
C SER A 158 6.43 -12.84 -23.65
N ASN A 159 6.15 -11.76 -24.37
CA ASN A 159 7.08 -10.64 -24.57
C ASN A 159 6.90 -9.52 -23.53
N MET A 160 6.20 -9.80 -22.43
CA MET A 160 6.03 -8.90 -21.30
C MET A 160 6.67 -9.51 -20.04
N PRO A 161 8.00 -9.40 -19.88
CA PRO A 161 8.69 -9.88 -18.69
C PRO A 161 8.16 -9.17 -17.44
N THR A 162 8.25 -9.85 -16.30
CA THR A 162 7.66 -9.37 -15.04
C THR A 162 8.63 -8.55 -14.21
N ASN A 163 9.92 -8.56 -14.53
CA ASN A 163 10.93 -7.73 -13.86
C ASN A 163 10.79 -6.24 -14.20
N ASN A 164 11.64 -5.41 -13.58
CA ASN A 164 11.70 -3.97 -13.83
C ASN A 164 12.46 -3.62 -15.13
N MET A 165 12.23 -4.38 -16.21
CA MET A 165 12.77 -4.08 -17.54
C MET A 165 11.63 -3.90 -18.54
N GLY A 166 11.24 -2.64 -18.74
CA GLY A 166 10.25 -2.28 -19.75
C GLY A 166 10.74 -2.53 -21.18
N ASN A 167 9.82 -2.70 -22.11
CA ASN A 167 10.11 -2.84 -23.53
C ASN A 167 8.95 -2.28 -24.38
N ASN A 168 9.11 -2.24 -25.70
CA ASN A 168 8.08 -1.70 -26.60
C ASN A 168 6.75 -2.48 -26.53
N THR A 169 6.77 -3.78 -26.26
CA THR A 169 5.54 -4.58 -26.09
C THR A 169 4.77 -4.13 -24.85
N ILE A 170 5.45 -3.97 -23.72
CA ILE A 170 4.85 -3.47 -22.47
C ILE A 170 4.37 -2.02 -22.65
N SER A 171 5.20 -1.17 -23.24
CA SER A 171 4.82 0.24 -23.42
C SER A 171 3.66 0.42 -24.41
N SER A 172 3.60 -0.37 -25.48
CA SER A 172 2.45 -0.37 -26.40
C SER A 172 1.18 -0.88 -25.72
N PHE A 173 1.30 -1.87 -24.83
CA PHE A 173 0.18 -2.36 -24.03
C PHE A 173 -0.33 -1.30 -23.05
N ILE A 174 0.57 -0.64 -22.32
CA ILE A 174 0.22 0.50 -21.45
C ILE A 174 -0.43 1.62 -22.27
N LYS A 175 0.06 1.91 -23.47
CA LYS A 175 -0.54 2.90 -24.37
C LYS A 175 -1.96 2.55 -24.80
N ASP A 176 -2.27 1.28 -25.05
CA ASP A 176 -3.65 0.87 -25.33
C ASP A 176 -4.55 1.08 -24.10
N ILE A 177 -4.05 0.85 -22.88
CA ILE A 177 -4.79 1.20 -21.64
C ILE A 177 -5.08 2.71 -21.58
N HIS A 178 -4.11 3.57 -21.89
CA HIS A 178 -4.34 5.01 -22.00
C HIS A 178 -5.44 5.35 -23.00
N ASP A 179 -5.44 4.70 -24.17
CA ASP A 179 -6.43 4.94 -25.21
C ASP A 179 -7.83 4.52 -24.77
N LYS A 180 -7.96 3.40 -24.03
CA LYS A 180 -9.25 2.99 -23.46
C LYS A 180 -9.72 3.93 -22.36
N ILE A 181 -8.83 4.46 -21.52
CA ILE A 181 -9.17 5.45 -20.49
C ILE A 181 -9.74 6.71 -21.15
N ASN A 182 -9.05 7.23 -22.18
CA ASN A 182 -9.52 8.39 -22.96
C ASN A 182 -10.85 8.10 -23.66
N TYR A 183 -10.99 6.94 -24.30
CA TYR A 183 -12.23 6.55 -24.98
C TYR A 183 -13.42 6.42 -24.01
N TYR A 184 -13.15 5.99 -22.77
CA TYR A 184 -14.17 5.91 -21.73
C TYR A 184 -14.61 7.27 -21.17
N GLY A 185 -14.02 8.37 -21.65
CA GLY A 185 -14.39 9.73 -21.28
C GLY A 185 -13.60 10.30 -20.10
N SER A 186 -12.48 9.67 -19.71
CA SER A 186 -11.58 10.23 -18.70
C SER A 186 -10.32 10.79 -19.33
N ALA A 187 -9.97 12.03 -19.00
CA ALA A 187 -8.78 12.66 -19.53
C ALA A 187 -7.52 12.15 -18.80
N VAL A 188 -6.50 11.78 -19.58
CA VAL A 188 -5.15 11.57 -19.09
C VAL A 188 -4.36 12.87 -19.20
N HIS A 189 -3.83 13.35 -18.07
CA HIS A 189 -3.04 14.58 -17.99
C HIS A 189 -1.57 14.24 -17.77
N TYR A 190 -0.72 14.62 -18.72
CA TYR A 190 0.71 14.37 -18.66
C TYR A 190 1.43 15.59 -18.10
N GLU A 191 2.06 15.45 -16.94
CA GLU A 191 2.91 16.47 -16.31
C GLU A 191 4.36 16.01 -16.18
N CYS A 192 5.23 16.92 -15.74
CA CYS A 192 6.67 16.66 -15.64
C CYS A 192 7.03 15.75 -14.46
N ASP A 193 6.21 15.72 -13.43
CA ASP A 193 6.38 14.92 -12.22
C ASP A 193 5.45 13.70 -12.18
N ALA A 194 4.32 13.75 -12.88
CA ALA A 194 3.34 12.68 -12.85
C ALA A 194 2.52 12.57 -14.14
N THR A 195 1.72 11.51 -14.22
CA THR A 195 0.62 11.41 -15.19
C THR A 195 -0.66 11.05 -14.45
N GLY A 196 -1.60 11.98 -14.47
CA GLY A 196 -2.86 11.90 -13.76
C GLY A 196 -4.00 11.39 -14.64
N VAL A 197 -4.99 10.77 -14.00
CA VAL A 197 -6.28 10.42 -14.60
C VAL A 197 -7.36 11.00 -13.71
N ASN A 198 -8.37 11.66 -14.30
CA ASN A 198 -9.45 12.30 -13.53
C ASN A 198 -10.13 11.31 -12.58
N THR A 199 -10.41 11.72 -11.33
CA THR A 199 -10.82 10.86 -10.20
C THR A 199 -12.20 10.18 -10.31
N ASP A 200 -13.03 10.59 -11.28
CA ASP A 200 -14.42 10.11 -11.46
C ASP A 200 -14.56 8.97 -12.50
N TYR A 201 -13.46 8.42 -12.99
CA TYR A 201 -13.51 7.35 -13.98
C TYR A 201 -13.77 5.96 -13.37
N ASN A 202 -14.53 5.13 -14.08
CA ASN A 202 -14.91 3.79 -13.63
C ASN A 202 -13.90 2.74 -14.13
N THR A 203 -12.81 2.55 -13.38
CA THR A 203 -11.79 1.52 -13.66
C THR A 203 -12.38 0.11 -13.78
N ALA A 204 -13.36 -0.25 -12.94
CA ALA A 204 -14.04 -1.53 -13.03
C ALA A 204 -14.78 -1.68 -14.38
N GLY A 205 -15.42 -0.61 -14.84
CA GLY A 205 -16.04 -0.53 -16.17
C GLY A 205 -15.03 -0.68 -17.30
N LEU A 206 -13.82 -0.16 -17.14
CA LEU A 206 -12.74 -0.32 -18.12
C LEU A 206 -12.41 -1.79 -18.37
N PHE A 207 -12.21 -2.55 -17.28
CA PHE A 207 -11.98 -3.99 -17.32
C PHE A 207 -13.11 -4.73 -18.06
N ARG A 208 -14.36 -4.43 -17.72
CA ARG A 208 -15.52 -5.12 -18.32
C ARG A 208 -15.75 -4.75 -19.78
N ASN A 209 -15.70 -3.45 -20.09
CA ASN A 209 -16.19 -2.94 -21.37
C ASN A 209 -15.12 -2.97 -22.48
N PHE A 210 -13.84 -2.97 -22.15
CA PHE A 210 -12.75 -2.95 -23.16
C PHE A 210 -11.80 -4.12 -23.10
N PHE A 211 -11.63 -4.72 -21.92
CA PHE A 211 -10.68 -5.81 -21.73
C PHE A 211 -11.35 -7.17 -21.52
N GLY A 212 -12.69 -7.22 -21.60
CA GLY A 212 -13.46 -8.46 -21.62
C GLY A 212 -13.58 -9.18 -20.28
N TYR A 213 -13.32 -8.51 -19.16
CA TYR A 213 -13.47 -9.10 -17.83
C TYR A 213 -14.94 -9.25 -17.45
N SER A 214 -15.29 -10.34 -16.78
CA SER A 214 -16.68 -10.68 -16.49
C SER A 214 -17.26 -9.95 -15.27
N THR A 215 -16.48 -9.74 -14.21
CA THR A 215 -17.06 -9.40 -12.89
C THR A 215 -16.42 -8.24 -12.11
N ALA A 216 -15.48 -7.49 -12.70
CA ALA A 216 -14.78 -6.43 -12.00
C ALA A 216 -15.77 -5.44 -11.35
N SER A 217 -15.53 -5.04 -10.10
CA SER A 217 -16.40 -4.16 -9.31
C SER A 217 -15.59 -3.08 -8.59
N SER A 218 -16.22 -1.96 -8.27
CA SER A 218 -15.63 -0.87 -7.49
C SER A 218 -16.41 -0.65 -6.19
N ALA A 219 -15.70 -0.32 -5.10
CA ALA A 219 -16.31 0.06 -3.83
C ALA A 219 -15.35 0.95 -3.03
N ASP A 220 -15.87 1.57 -1.95
CA ASP A 220 -15.02 2.17 -0.93
C ASP A 220 -14.16 1.09 -0.25
N TYR A 221 -13.06 1.53 0.36
CA TYR A 221 -12.13 0.63 1.04
C TYR A 221 -12.82 -0.27 2.07
N ASN A 222 -12.63 -1.59 1.92
CA ASN A 222 -13.17 -2.59 2.85
C ASN A 222 -12.19 -3.75 3.04
N SER A 223 -11.62 -3.86 4.24
CA SER A 223 -10.61 -4.86 4.57
C SER A 223 -11.10 -6.30 4.47
N ASN A 224 -12.37 -6.57 4.78
CA ASN A 224 -12.93 -7.92 4.70
C ASN A 224 -13.05 -8.39 3.24
N ILE A 225 -13.48 -7.50 2.34
CA ILE A 225 -13.54 -7.80 0.91
C ILE A 225 -12.13 -8.04 0.37
N ILE A 226 -11.17 -7.18 0.71
CA ILE A 226 -9.76 -7.34 0.26
C ILE A 226 -9.22 -8.70 0.70
N VAL A 227 -9.36 -9.06 1.98
CA VAL A 227 -8.87 -10.35 2.47
C VAL A 227 -9.58 -11.53 1.79
N ASN A 228 -10.89 -11.46 1.56
CA ASN A 228 -11.62 -12.53 0.89
C ASN A 228 -11.21 -12.70 -0.58
N GLU A 229 -10.91 -11.60 -1.28
CA GLU A 229 -10.40 -11.64 -2.65
C GLU A 229 -9.00 -12.23 -2.70
N LEU A 230 -8.09 -11.76 -1.84
CA LEU A 230 -6.72 -12.28 -1.76
C LEU A 230 -6.67 -13.76 -1.39
N ARG A 231 -7.49 -14.19 -0.41
CA ARG A 231 -7.64 -15.61 -0.04
C ARG A 231 -8.04 -16.48 -1.23
N ALA A 232 -8.79 -15.89 -2.16
CA ALA A 232 -9.24 -16.57 -3.37
C ALA A 232 -8.34 -16.30 -4.58
N ASN A 233 -7.06 -15.94 -4.34
CA ASN A 233 -6.05 -15.62 -5.35
C ASN A 233 -6.50 -14.54 -6.34
N ARG A 234 -7.17 -13.50 -5.84
CA ARG A 234 -7.57 -12.34 -6.63
C ARG A 234 -6.95 -11.08 -6.02
N PRO A 235 -5.87 -10.56 -6.62
CA PRO A 235 -5.33 -9.28 -6.23
C PRO A 235 -6.39 -8.18 -6.38
N VAL A 236 -6.24 -7.11 -5.61
CA VAL A 236 -7.18 -5.99 -5.58
C VAL A 236 -6.45 -4.73 -5.97
N ILE A 237 -7.00 -3.91 -6.87
CA ILE A 237 -6.44 -2.57 -7.11
C ILE A 237 -6.94 -1.65 -6.01
N LEU A 238 -6.05 -0.92 -5.37
CA LEU A 238 -6.37 0.11 -4.39
C LEU A 238 -6.03 1.48 -4.96
N GLN A 239 -6.80 2.47 -4.57
CA GLN A 239 -6.50 3.88 -4.84
C GLN A 239 -6.77 4.71 -3.60
N GLY A 240 -6.04 5.80 -3.46
CA GLY A 240 -6.17 6.75 -2.35
C GLY A 240 -5.31 7.98 -2.63
N GLY A 241 -5.45 9.00 -1.81
CA GLY A 241 -4.64 10.22 -1.91
C GLY A 241 -4.30 10.76 -0.54
N ARG A 242 -3.80 11.99 -0.53
CA ARG A 242 -3.58 12.80 0.67
C ARG A 242 -4.74 13.78 0.84
N ASN A 243 -5.07 14.11 2.10
CA ASN A 243 -5.91 15.27 2.38
C ASN A 243 -5.00 16.51 2.41
N ALA A 244 -5.19 17.44 1.47
CA ALA A 244 -4.41 18.68 1.42
C ALA A 244 -4.74 19.67 2.56
N ASN A 245 -5.73 19.37 3.42
CA ASN A 245 -6.07 20.12 4.63
C ASN A 245 -6.15 21.65 4.42
N TRP A 246 -6.88 22.10 3.39
CA TRP A 246 -7.28 23.51 3.34
C TRP A 246 -8.31 23.76 4.45
N TRP A 247 -8.04 24.72 5.34
CA TRP A 247 -8.74 25.04 6.60
C TRP A 247 -10.28 25.24 6.54
N ILE A 248 -10.90 25.10 5.37
CA ILE A 248 -12.36 25.17 5.15
C ILE A 248 -12.89 24.08 4.18
N PHE A 249 -12.03 23.39 3.42
CA PHE A 249 -12.42 22.34 2.45
C PHE A 249 -11.38 21.20 2.45
N ASN A 250 -11.82 19.97 2.72
CA ASN A 250 -10.98 18.79 2.47
C ASN A 250 -10.79 18.65 0.95
N ASN A 251 -9.56 18.83 0.46
CA ASN A 251 -9.22 18.68 -0.94
C ASN A 251 -8.39 17.41 -1.13
N TYR A 252 -8.78 16.60 -2.12
CA TYR A 252 -8.03 15.42 -2.56
C TYR A 252 -6.79 15.88 -3.33
N ASP A 253 -5.62 15.40 -2.94
CA ASP A 253 -4.33 15.73 -3.54
C ASP A 253 -3.43 14.49 -3.59
N ASP A 254 -2.38 14.51 -4.42
CA ASP A 254 -1.39 13.43 -4.53
C ASP A 254 -2.00 12.02 -4.69
N GLY A 255 -2.96 11.88 -5.62
CA GLY A 255 -3.65 10.62 -5.85
C GLY A 255 -2.74 9.52 -6.40
N HIS A 256 -2.91 8.30 -5.90
CA HIS A 256 -2.15 7.13 -6.35
C HIS A 256 -3.04 5.89 -6.49
N MET A 257 -2.64 4.99 -7.39
CA MET A 257 -3.30 3.71 -7.62
C MET A 257 -2.25 2.60 -7.73
N TRP A 258 -2.48 1.50 -7.00
CA TRP A 258 -1.53 0.40 -6.85
C TRP A 258 -2.26 -0.94 -6.72
N VAL A 259 -1.53 -2.06 -6.71
CA VAL A 259 -2.12 -3.40 -6.54
C VAL A 259 -1.81 -3.94 -5.15
N CYS A 260 -2.83 -4.31 -4.39
CA CYS A 260 -2.71 -5.13 -3.18
C CYS A 260 -2.73 -6.60 -3.59
N ASP A 261 -1.66 -7.33 -3.26
CA ASP A 261 -1.43 -8.67 -3.80
C ASP A 261 -1.00 -9.71 -2.76
N GLY A 262 -1.20 -9.41 -1.48
CA GLY A 262 -0.98 -10.34 -0.38
C GLY A 262 -1.49 -9.76 0.94
N PHE A 263 -1.72 -10.62 1.93
CA PHE A 263 -2.05 -10.19 3.29
C PHE A 263 -1.40 -11.10 4.33
N LYS A 264 -1.16 -10.54 5.52
CA LYS A 264 -0.85 -11.26 6.76
C LYS A 264 -1.88 -10.88 7.79
N ARG A 265 -2.47 -11.88 8.44
CA ARG A 265 -3.42 -11.72 9.53
C ARG A 265 -3.00 -12.58 10.69
N SER A 266 -2.96 -12.00 11.88
CA SER A 266 -2.61 -12.73 13.09
C SER A 266 -3.57 -12.38 14.22
N LYS A 267 -3.91 -13.37 15.05
CA LYS A 267 -4.56 -13.22 16.35
C LYS A 267 -3.55 -13.68 17.40
N ILE A 268 -3.18 -12.80 18.33
CA ILE A 268 -2.25 -13.10 19.41
C ILE A 268 -2.99 -13.02 20.73
N CYS A 269 -3.16 -14.16 21.38
CA CYS A 269 -3.76 -14.29 22.70
C CYS A 269 -2.86 -13.71 23.78
N ILE A 270 -3.49 -13.02 24.72
CA ILE A 270 -2.88 -12.45 25.91
C ILE A 270 -3.42 -13.20 27.12
N PHE A 271 -2.52 -13.66 27.99
CA PHE A 271 -2.84 -14.39 29.20
C PHE A 271 -2.39 -13.62 30.44
N ASP A 272 -3.09 -13.80 31.56
CA ASP A 272 -2.61 -13.35 32.88
C ASP A 272 -1.52 -14.29 33.43
N ASP A 273 -0.97 -13.95 34.60
CA ASP A 273 0.08 -14.74 35.28
C ASP A 273 -0.37 -16.17 35.65
N ASN A 274 -1.69 -16.42 35.69
CA ASN A 274 -2.28 -17.74 35.97
C ASN A 274 -2.59 -18.52 34.69
N GLY A 275 -2.26 -17.99 33.51
CA GLY A 275 -2.53 -18.61 32.22
C GLY A 275 -3.98 -18.47 31.74
N ASN A 276 -4.79 -17.60 32.35
CA ASN A 276 -6.14 -17.33 31.88
C ASN A 276 -6.11 -16.35 30.71
N PRO A 277 -6.85 -16.60 29.60
CA PRO A 277 -6.93 -15.65 28.51
C PRO A 277 -7.65 -14.38 29.00
N ILE A 278 -6.99 -13.23 28.84
CA ILE A 278 -7.50 -11.91 29.20
C ILE A 278 -7.80 -11.04 27.98
N GLY A 279 -7.36 -11.48 26.80
CA GLY A 279 -7.82 -10.95 25.52
C GLY A 279 -7.00 -11.49 24.35
N ALA A 280 -7.19 -10.89 23.17
CA ALA A 280 -6.35 -11.16 22.00
C ALA A 280 -6.20 -9.92 21.14
N VAL A 281 -4.99 -9.69 20.60
CA VAL A 281 -4.68 -8.62 19.64
C VAL A 281 -4.79 -9.15 18.23
N HIS A 282 -5.41 -8.39 17.33
CA HIS A 282 -5.52 -8.74 15.93
C HIS A 282 -4.64 -7.83 15.06
N TYR A 283 -3.90 -8.44 14.16
CA TYR A 283 -3.07 -7.75 13.19
C TYR A 283 -3.56 -8.04 11.77
N LEU A 284 -3.54 -7.01 10.91
CA LEU A 284 -3.81 -7.15 9.49
C LEU A 284 -2.85 -6.26 8.72
N TYR A 285 -2.02 -6.88 7.90
CA TYR A 285 -1.07 -6.22 7.02
C TYR A 285 -1.31 -6.66 5.58
N TYR A 286 -0.97 -5.78 4.65
CA TYR A 286 -1.07 -6.02 3.21
C TYR A 286 0.29 -5.88 2.54
N ARG A 287 0.49 -6.69 1.51
CA ARG A 287 1.57 -6.50 0.55
C ARG A 287 1.06 -5.66 -0.61
N MET A 288 1.84 -4.66 -1.00
CA MET A 288 1.47 -3.73 -2.06
C MET A 288 2.49 -3.79 -3.19
N ASN A 289 2.02 -3.56 -4.40
CA ASN A 289 2.81 -3.28 -5.58
C ASN A 289 2.47 -1.89 -6.11
N TRP A 290 3.34 -0.93 -5.82
CA TRP A 290 3.16 0.50 -6.09
C TRP A 290 3.37 0.90 -7.56
N GLY A 291 3.87 -0.02 -8.40
CA GLY A 291 4.23 0.31 -9.77
C GLY A 291 5.47 1.21 -9.88
N TRP A 292 6.38 1.11 -8.91
CA TRP A 292 7.65 1.85 -8.84
C TRP A 292 8.87 0.93 -9.00
N GLY A 293 8.78 -0.08 -9.87
CA GLY A 293 9.94 -0.91 -10.20
C GLY A 293 10.37 -1.91 -9.13
N GLY A 294 9.48 -2.21 -8.16
CA GLY A 294 9.79 -3.07 -7.02
C GLY A 294 10.11 -2.30 -5.74
N GLU A 295 10.32 -0.99 -5.82
CA GLU A 295 10.58 -0.17 -4.64
C GLU A 295 9.41 -0.25 -3.65
N TYR A 296 9.71 -0.51 -2.39
CA TYR A 296 8.76 -0.69 -1.28
C TYR A 296 7.77 -1.87 -1.42
N ASN A 297 7.89 -2.73 -2.45
CA ASN A 297 6.96 -3.86 -2.64
C ASN A 297 7.22 -5.03 -1.68
N ASP A 298 8.40 -5.09 -1.06
CA ASP A 298 8.78 -6.15 -0.11
C ASP A 298 8.45 -5.79 1.35
N ALA A 299 7.64 -4.74 1.54
CA ALA A 299 7.13 -4.30 2.84
C ALA A 299 5.69 -4.76 3.10
N TRP A 300 5.33 -4.81 4.39
CA TRP A 300 3.98 -5.12 4.87
C TRP A 300 3.36 -3.88 5.50
N TYR A 301 2.27 -3.41 4.92
CA TYR A 301 1.59 -2.17 5.31
C TYR A 301 0.40 -2.49 6.21
N ALA A 302 0.32 -1.86 7.38
CA ALA A 302 -0.81 -2.06 8.27
C ALA A 302 -2.12 -1.66 7.58
N ASN A 303 -3.19 -2.38 7.90
CA ASN A 303 -4.54 -2.05 7.44
C ASN A 303 -4.86 -0.58 7.70
N ASN A 304 -5.43 0.11 6.70
CA ASN A 304 -5.70 1.56 6.74
C ASN A 304 -4.47 2.46 6.90
N ASN A 305 -3.25 1.97 6.71
CA ASN A 305 -2.05 2.79 6.85
C ASN A 305 -1.07 2.58 5.68
N PHE A 306 -1.30 3.34 4.62
CA PHE A 306 -0.63 3.23 3.33
C PHE A 306 0.37 4.38 3.14
N ASN A 307 1.51 4.26 3.81
CA ASN A 307 2.61 5.23 3.77
C ASN A 307 3.90 4.59 3.24
N PRO A 308 4.09 4.49 1.91
CA PRO A 308 5.39 4.13 1.36
C PRO A 308 6.33 5.33 1.42
N SER A 309 7.44 5.21 2.17
CA SER A 309 8.39 6.32 2.40
C SER A 309 7.67 7.57 2.96
N THR A 310 7.88 8.74 2.36
CA THR A 310 7.30 10.03 2.76
C THR A 310 5.88 10.26 2.23
N TYR A 311 5.36 9.37 1.39
CA TYR A 311 4.03 9.49 0.81
C TYR A 311 2.93 8.99 1.76
N THR A 312 1.71 9.50 1.60
CA THR A 312 0.53 9.01 2.32
C THR A 312 -0.69 8.95 1.41
N PHE A 313 -1.34 7.77 1.37
CA PHE A 313 -2.49 7.51 0.50
C PHE A 313 -3.74 7.08 1.28
N ASN A 314 -3.89 7.61 2.49
CA ASN A 314 -4.94 7.19 3.42
C ASN A 314 -6.29 7.91 3.25
N PHE A 315 -6.39 8.91 2.36
CA PHE A 315 -7.60 9.70 2.14
C PHE A 315 -8.42 9.19 0.93
N GLN A 316 -9.75 9.19 1.08
CA GLN A 316 -10.74 8.76 0.06
C GLN A 316 -10.35 7.43 -0.64
N LYS A 317 -10.01 6.43 0.18
CA LYS A 317 -9.58 5.13 -0.29
C LYS A 317 -10.72 4.39 -1.01
N LYS A 318 -10.47 3.93 -2.23
CA LYS A 318 -11.37 3.05 -3.00
C LYS A 318 -10.64 1.79 -3.42
N MET A 319 -11.39 0.78 -3.82
CA MET A 319 -10.87 -0.48 -4.32
C MET A 319 -11.59 -0.95 -5.58
N ILE A 320 -10.86 -1.61 -6.47
CA ILE A 320 -11.40 -2.37 -7.59
C ILE A 320 -11.07 -3.84 -7.34
N TYR A 321 -12.10 -4.66 -7.28
CA TYR A 321 -12.04 -6.04 -6.83
C TYR A 321 -12.87 -6.95 -7.75
N ASN A 322 -12.84 -8.26 -7.50
CA ASN A 322 -13.57 -9.25 -8.30
C ASN A 322 -13.18 -9.20 -9.79
N ILE A 323 -11.92 -8.88 -10.06
CA ILE A 323 -11.37 -8.75 -11.41
C ILE A 323 -11.08 -10.16 -11.92
N LYS A 324 -11.95 -10.68 -12.79
CA LYS A 324 -11.87 -12.01 -13.39
C LYS A 324 -12.04 -11.92 -14.90
N PRO A 325 -11.21 -12.61 -15.69
CA PRO A 325 -11.45 -12.82 -17.12
C PRO A 325 -12.88 -13.23 -17.45
#